data_AF-A0A9D4XSP5-F1
#
_entry.id   AF-A0A9D4XSP5-F1
#
_cell.length_a   1.000
_cell.length_b   1.000
_cell.length_c   1.000
_cell.angle_alpha   90.00
_cell.angle_beta   90.00
_cell.angle_gamma   90.00
#
_symmetry.space_group_name_H-M   'P 1'
#
loop_
_entity.id
_entity.type
_entity.pdbx_description
1 polymer ?
#
loop_
_entity_poly.entity_id
_entity_poly.type
_entity_poly.pdbx_seq_one_letter_code
_entity_poly.pdbx_strand_id
1 'polypeptide(L)'
;MAEIKGEHNVHVVSEEEPVSAKPLPNKPKRVASLDIFRGLTVALMILVDDAGDQWPVIGHAPWNGCHLADFVMPFFLFIVGMAIPLSLKKIPNKLLAVKKVIVRTLKLLFWGLLLQGGFSHAPDHLSYGVDVKHIRWCGILQRIALAYLVVSLVEIISRSGQARDDPEHTNLSIVKLYYWHWLVAACIVIVYMTLLYGIHVPDWTFTVHNPDSIYNGTTFTVSCGVRGKLDPPCNAVGYIDRVVLGINHVYKKPAWRKSEACTMKSPYEGPFKKTAPAWCYAPFEPEGILSSISAILSTIIGLHYGHVLVHLQDHLSRLKQWILIGLALLTLGFVLHFTHAIPLNKQLYSLSYVCVTSGAAALVFSAFYVMVDILGLKLLFVPLKWIGMNAMFVFVMAAEGIFAGFINGWYYDNPQNTLIYWIQEHVFIRVWHSTKLGMLLYVIFVEILFWAVIAGILHQLGIYWKL
;
A
#
# COMPACT_ATOMS: atom_id res chain seq x y z
N MET A 1 18.92 -44.59 87.08
CA MET A 1 20.21 -44.61 86.37
C MET A 1 19.87 -44.71 84.89
N ALA A 2 20.40 -43.79 84.09
CA ALA A 2 19.86 -43.34 82.81
C ALA A 2 19.89 -44.39 81.67
N GLU A 3 18.81 -44.43 80.88
CA GLU A 3 18.79 -44.93 79.50
C GLU A 3 18.84 -43.72 78.54
N ILE A 4 19.74 -43.79 77.56
CA ILE A 4 19.94 -42.78 76.52
C ILE A 4 19.35 -43.29 75.20
N LYS A 5 18.62 -42.37 74.56
CA LYS A 5 17.93 -42.38 73.28
C LYS A 5 18.77 -42.85 72.06
N GLY A 6 18.06 -43.44 71.10
CA GLY A 6 18.38 -43.40 69.67
C GLY A 6 17.08 -43.42 68.86
N GLU A 7 16.75 -42.28 68.24
CA GLU A 7 15.53 -42.04 67.45
C GLU A 7 15.57 -42.73 66.07
N HIS A 8 14.44 -43.32 65.66
CA HIS A 8 14.13 -43.61 64.26
C HIS A 8 12.79 -42.94 63.94
N ASN A 9 12.86 -41.75 63.34
CA ASN A 9 11.68 -41.02 62.87
C ASN A 9 11.25 -41.56 61.50
N VAL A 10 9.99 -42.00 61.46
CA VAL A 10 9.24 -42.41 60.27
C VAL A 10 9.08 -41.20 59.34
N HIS A 11 9.64 -41.26 58.15
CA HIS A 11 9.35 -40.28 57.10
C HIS A 11 7.94 -40.52 56.54
N VAL A 12 7.02 -39.63 56.91
CA VAL A 12 5.72 -39.47 56.27
C VAL A 12 5.95 -38.95 54.85
N VAL A 13 5.46 -39.70 53.86
CA VAL A 13 5.39 -39.27 52.46
C VAL A 13 4.29 -38.22 52.37
N SER A 14 4.66 -36.95 52.22
CA SER A 14 3.74 -35.85 51.89
C SER A 14 3.42 -35.93 50.40
N GLU A 15 2.13 -36.04 50.06
CA GLU A 15 1.62 -35.83 48.70
C GLU A 15 2.02 -34.44 48.20
N GLU A 16 2.79 -34.39 47.12
CA GLU A 16 3.10 -33.15 46.41
C GLU A 16 1.82 -32.62 45.75
N GLU A 17 1.39 -31.41 46.13
CA GLU A 17 0.37 -30.65 45.42
C GLU A 17 0.77 -30.49 43.94
N PRO A 18 -0.16 -30.62 42.98
CA PRO A 18 0.16 -30.44 41.57
C PRO A 18 0.59 -28.99 41.35
N VAL A 19 1.88 -28.82 41.06
CA VAL A 19 2.50 -27.56 40.65
C VAL A 19 1.67 -26.95 39.53
N SER A 20 0.93 -25.89 39.87
CA SER A 20 0.15 -25.09 38.94
C SER A 20 1.04 -24.66 37.78
N ALA A 21 0.80 -25.25 36.61
CA ALA A 21 1.51 -24.95 35.39
C ALA A 21 1.37 -23.44 35.12
N LYS A 22 2.49 -22.72 35.22
CA LYS A 22 2.56 -21.30 34.85
C LYS A 22 1.91 -21.14 33.47
N PRO A 23 0.89 -20.27 33.30
CA PRO A 23 0.28 -20.08 32.00
C PRO A 23 1.38 -19.64 31.03
N LEU A 24 1.55 -20.41 29.95
CA LEU A 24 2.43 -20.05 28.84
C LEU A 24 2.18 -18.58 28.49
N PRO A 25 3.22 -17.75 28.28
CA PRO A 25 3.02 -16.34 27.98
C PRO A 25 2.09 -16.23 26.78
N ASN A 26 0.90 -15.67 27.02
CA ASN A 26 -0.15 -15.53 26.02
C ASN A 26 0.47 -14.84 24.80
N LYS A 27 0.63 -15.58 23.68
CA LYS A 27 1.14 -15.02 22.44
C LYS A 27 0.30 -13.77 22.13
N PRO A 28 0.92 -12.62 21.83
CA PRO A 28 0.18 -11.38 21.63
C PRO A 28 -0.89 -11.59 20.56
N LYS A 29 -2.17 -11.45 20.96
CA LYS A 29 -3.33 -11.73 20.13
C LYS A 29 -3.33 -10.76 18.94
N ARG A 30 -3.02 -11.27 17.73
CA ARG A 30 -3.11 -10.50 16.50
C ARG A 30 -4.58 -10.30 16.12
N VAL A 31 -4.86 -9.17 15.48
CA VAL A 31 -6.18 -8.85 14.95
C VAL A 31 -6.29 -9.54 13.59
N ALA A 32 -7.15 -10.55 13.49
CA ALA A 32 -7.18 -11.42 12.31
C ALA A 32 -7.72 -10.69 11.07
N SER A 33 -8.75 -9.84 11.24
CA SER A 33 -9.28 -9.00 10.15
C SER A 33 -8.23 -8.06 9.55
N LEU A 34 -7.33 -7.49 10.36
CA LEU A 34 -6.26 -6.63 9.86
C LEU A 34 -5.22 -7.40 9.03
N ASP A 35 -4.87 -8.61 9.47
CA ASP A 35 -4.00 -9.49 8.68
C ASP A 35 -4.68 -9.89 7.36
N ILE A 36 -5.98 -10.22 7.38
CA ILE A 36 -6.74 -10.59 6.17
C ILE A 36 -6.92 -9.42 5.21
N PHE A 37 -7.26 -8.23 5.70
CA PHE A 37 -7.40 -7.04 4.84
C PHE A 37 -6.09 -6.67 4.14
N ARG A 38 -4.97 -6.82 4.85
CA ARG A 38 -3.63 -6.72 4.27
C ARG A 38 -3.35 -7.81 3.24
N GLY A 39 -3.74 -9.04 3.51
CA GLY A 39 -3.65 -10.15 2.56
C GLY A 39 -4.45 -9.91 1.28
N LEU A 40 -5.69 -9.42 1.42
CA LEU A 40 -6.51 -9.00 0.28
C LEU A 40 -5.81 -7.91 -0.53
N THR A 41 -5.23 -6.91 0.14
CA THR A 41 -4.56 -5.81 -0.55
C THR A 41 -3.36 -6.29 -1.37
N VAL A 42 -2.57 -7.23 -0.85
CA VAL A 42 -1.47 -7.88 -1.59
C VAL A 42 -2.00 -8.77 -2.72
N ALA A 43 -3.07 -9.52 -2.50
CA ALA A 43 -3.68 -10.35 -3.54
C ALA A 43 -4.26 -9.49 -4.68
N LEU A 44 -4.87 -8.34 -4.35
CA LEU A 44 -5.34 -7.35 -5.33
C LEU A 44 -4.18 -6.73 -6.09
N MET A 45 -3.06 -6.44 -5.44
CA MET A 45 -1.84 -5.96 -6.10
C MET A 45 -1.37 -6.94 -7.18
N ILE A 46 -1.20 -8.22 -6.83
CA ILE A 46 -0.84 -9.28 -7.80
C ILE A 46 -1.86 -9.33 -8.94
N LEU A 47 -3.15 -9.33 -8.61
CA LEU A 47 -4.22 -9.35 -9.60
C LEU A 47 -4.13 -8.20 -10.61
N VAL A 48 -3.88 -6.99 -10.14
CA VAL A 48 -3.89 -5.80 -11.01
C VAL A 48 -2.60 -5.63 -11.79
N ASP A 49 -1.48 -6.09 -11.25
CA ASP A 49 -0.18 -6.06 -11.93
C ASP A 49 -0.16 -7.07 -13.09
N ASP A 50 -0.66 -8.29 -12.87
CA ASP A 50 -0.55 -9.38 -13.85
C ASP A 50 -1.78 -9.52 -14.79
N ALA A 51 -2.99 -9.11 -14.34
CA ALA A 51 -4.21 -9.17 -15.16
C ALA A 51 -4.72 -7.79 -15.64
N GLY A 52 -4.20 -6.68 -15.08
CA GLY A 52 -4.73 -5.33 -15.33
C GLY A 52 -4.58 -4.84 -16.77
N ASP A 53 -3.59 -5.32 -17.51
CA ASP A 53 -3.41 -4.97 -18.93
C ASP A 53 -4.46 -5.62 -19.84
N GLN A 54 -4.99 -6.79 -19.47
CA GLN A 54 -6.04 -7.48 -20.25
C GLN A 54 -7.43 -6.92 -19.94
N TRP A 55 -7.61 -6.42 -18.71
CA TRP A 55 -8.87 -5.93 -18.17
C TRP A 55 -8.72 -4.47 -17.71
N PRO A 56 -9.09 -3.48 -18.55
CA PRO A 56 -8.91 -2.06 -18.24
C PRO A 56 -9.56 -1.60 -16.93
N VAL A 57 -10.70 -2.21 -16.55
CA VAL A 57 -11.41 -1.94 -15.28
C VAL A 57 -10.63 -2.47 -14.07
N ILE A 58 -9.80 -3.50 -14.26
CA ILE A 58 -8.89 -4.02 -13.24
C ILE A 58 -7.64 -3.14 -13.17
N GLY A 59 -7.07 -2.73 -14.31
CA GLY A 59 -5.89 -1.87 -14.40
C GLY A 59 -6.11 -0.42 -13.94
N HIS A 60 -5.12 0.45 -14.13
CA HIS A 60 -5.19 1.85 -13.69
C HIS A 60 -6.05 2.73 -14.61
N ALA A 61 -6.79 3.67 -14.02
CA ALA A 61 -7.41 4.75 -14.79
C ALA A 61 -6.33 5.60 -15.49
N PRO A 62 -6.51 6.02 -16.76
CA PRO A 62 -5.48 6.78 -17.49
C PRO A 62 -5.14 8.13 -16.83
N TRP A 63 -6.14 8.82 -16.28
CA TRP A 63 -5.92 10.09 -15.57
C TRP A 63 -6.97 10.33 -14.47
N ASN A 64 -8.17 10.75 -14.88
CA ASN A 64 -9.31 10.90 -13.99
C ASN A 64 -10.13 9.61 -13.97
N GLY A 65 -10.75 9.32 -12.83
CA GLY A 65 -11.44 8.07 -12.55
C GLY A 65 -10.74 7.27 -11.45
N CYS A 66 -11.35 6.15 -11.09
CA CYS A 66 -10.81 5.22 -10.11
C CYS A 66 -11.21 3.80 -10.54
N HIS A 67 -10.22 2.99 -10.90
CA HIS A 67 -10.37 1.58 -11.24
C HIS A 67 -9.87 0.69 -10.10
N LEU A 68 -9.98 -0.64 -10.22
CA LEU A 68 -9.64 -1.55 -9.12
C LEU A 68 -8.20 -1.39 -8.63
N ALA A 69 -7.23 -1.27 -9.55
CA ALA A 69 -5.82 -1.06 -9.23
C ALA A 69 -5.56 0.21 -8.41
N ASP A 70 -6.43 1.21 -8.51
CA ASP A 70 -6.26 2.48 -7.83
C ASP A 70 -6.58 2.36 -6.32
N PHE A 71 -7.27 1.31 -5.86
CA PHE A 71 -7.53 1.11 -4.42
C PHE A 71 -6.37 0.48 -3.65
N VAL A 72 -5.44 -0.21 -4.33
CA VAL A 72 -4.40 -1.03 -3.68
C VAL A 72 -3.51 -0.19 -2.76
N MET A 73 -2.95 0.90 -3.29
CA MET A 73 -2.01 1.72 -2.53
C MET A 73 -2.68 2.45 -1.34
N PRO A 74 -3.85 3.11 -1.50
CA PRO A 74 -4.55 3.72 -0.36
C PRO A 74 -4.91 2.72 0.73
N PHE A 75 -5.27 1.49 0.37
CA PHE A 75 -5.53 0.43 1.34
C PHE A 75 -4.26 0.09 2.15
N PHE A 76 -3.10 0.00 1.50
CA PHE A 76 -1.83 -0.19 2.22
C PHE A 76 -1.56 0.94 3.21
N LEU A 77 -1.73 2.20 2.83
CA LEU A 77 -1.52 3.35 3.72
C LEU A 77 -2.48 3.36 4.89
N PHE A 78 -3.75 3.03 4.65
CA PHE A 78 -4.77 2.90 5.69
C PHE A 78 -4.39 1.80 6.68
N ILE A 79 -3.98 0.61 6.21
CA ILE A 79 -3.52 -0.50 7.04
C ILE A 79 -2.27 -0.13 7.85
N VAL A 80 -1.32 0.58 7.24
CA VAL A 80 -0.11 1.08 7.93
C VAL A 80 -0.53 2.01 9.07
N GLY A 81 -1.45 2.94 8.82
CA GLY A 81 -2.05 3.82 9.83
C GLY A 81 -2.64 3.04 11.00
N MET A 82 -3.51 2.06 10.71
CA MET A 82 -4.15 1.21 11.72
C MET A 82 -3.15 0.45 12.60
N ALA A 83 -2.00 0.06 12.03
CA ALA A 83 -0.98 -0.71 12.74
C ALA A 83 -0.11 0.14 13.67
N ILE A 84 0.00 1.47 13.45
CA ILE A 84 0.82 2.37 14.27
C ILE A 84 0.48 2.29 15.76
N PRO A 85 -0.76 2.54 16.22
CA PRO A 85 -1.06 2.60 17.65
C PRO A 85 -0.93 1.22 18.31
N LEU A 86 -1.25 0.15 17.58
CA LEU A 86 -1.05 -1.24 18.02
C LEU A 86 0.42 -1.59 18.23
N SER A 87 1.30 -1.07 17.37
CA SER A 87 2.73 -1.35 17.42
C SER A 87 3.44 -0.51 18.49
N LEU A 88 3.06 0.77 18.62
CA LEU A 88 3.67 1.71 19.55
C LEU A 88 3.16 1.54 20.97
N LYS A 89 1.92 1.06 21.20
CA LYS A 89 1.38 0.84 22.57
C LYS A 89 2.27 -0.09 23.41
N LYS A 90 3.05 -0.95 22.75
CA LYS A 90 3.96 -1.93 23.38
C LYS A 90 5.30 -1.31 23.81
N ILE A 91 5.58 -0.06 23.46
CA ILE A 91 6.87 0.58 23.71
C ILE A 91 6.67 1.71 24.73
N PRO A 92 7.16 1.55 25.97
CA PRO A 92 6.96 2.54 27.02
C PRO A 92 7.82 3.80 26.82
N ASN A 93 9.05 3.63 26.31
CA ASN A 93 9.99 4.74 26.14
C ASN A 93 9.85 5.41 24.77
N LYS A 94 9.61 6.72 24.75
CA LYS A 94 9.51 7.54 23.53
C LYS A 94 10.76 7.49 22.66
N LEU A 95 11.95 7.58 23.26
CA LEU A 95 13.21 7.55 22.50
C LEU A 95 13.39 6.22 21.77
N LEU A 96 13.03 5.12 22.44
CA LEU A 96 13.05 3.79 21.85
C LEU A 96 12.01 3.66 20.72
N ALA A 97 10.83 4.26 20.88
CA ALA A 97 9.81 4.31 19.84
C ALA A 97 10.30 5.09 18.61
N VAL A 98 10.89 6.27 18.79
CA VAL A 98 11.47 7.08 17.71
C VAL A 98 12.57 6.31 16.99
N LYS A 99 13.51 5.70 17.72
CA LYS A 99 14.58 4.88 17.12
C LYS A 99 14.00 3.75 16.26
N LYS A 100 12.97 3.05 16.74
CA LYS A 100 12.30 1.98 15.98
C LYS A 100 11.64 2.50 14.71
N VAL A 101 10.96 3.66 14.79
CA VAL A 101 10.33 4.31 13.64
C VAL A 101 11.38 4.71 12.60
N ILE A 102 12.48 5.34 13.02
CA ILE A 102 13.57 5.75 12.12
C ILE A 102 14.19 4.54 11.43
N VAL A 103 14.57 3.49 12.17
CA VAL A 103 15.19 2.28 11.58
C VAL A 103 14.26 1.63 10.55
N ARG A 104 12.97 1.52 10.85
CA ARG A 104 11.99 0.97 9.92
C ARG A 104 11.84 1.84 8.67
N THR A 105 11.80 3.16 8.84
CA THR A 105 11.73 4.12 7.73
C THR A 105 12.95 3.99 6.82
N LEU A 106 14.16 3.92 7.39
CA LEU A 106 15.40 3.75 6.63
C LEU A 106 15.42 2.42 5.84
N LYS A 107 14.91 1.33 6.42
CA LYS A 107 14.77 0.05 5.70
C LYS A 107 13.82 0.17 4.52
N LEU A 108 12.66 0.80 4.70
CA LEU A 108 11.70 0.99 3.61
C LEU A 108 12.28 1.87 2.49
N LEU A 109 13.00 2.94 2.84
CA LEU A 109 13.68 3.79 1.85
C LEU A 109 14.77 3.03 1.11
N PHE A 110 15.60 2.27 1.82
CA PHE A 110 16.66 1.46 1.22
C PHE A 110 16.11 0.42 0.24
N TRP A 111 15.12 -0.36 0.65
CA TRP A 111 14.49 -1.34 -0.24
C TRP A 111 13.72 -0.67 -1.38
N GLY A 112 13.08 0.48 -1.15
CA GLY A 112 12.43 1.26 -2.21
C GLY A 112 13.39 1.67 -3.32
N LEU A 113 14.57 2.20 -2.94
CA LEU A 113 15.61 2.59 -3.89
C LEU A 113 16.22 1.38 -4.62
N LEU A 114 16.41 0.26 -3.91
CA LEU A 114 16.96 -0.94 -4.52
C LEU A 114 16.02 -1.51 -5.59
N LEU A 115 14.73 -1.57 -5.29
CA LEU A 115 13.74 -2.21 -6.16
C LEU A 115 13.37 -1.31 -7.35
N GLN A 116 13.08 -0.03 -7.10
CA GLN A 116 12.61 0.89 -8.14
C GLN A 116 13.72 1.67 -8.84
N GLY A 117 14.91 1.74 -8.23
CA GLY A 117 16.05 2.46 -8.77
C GLY A 117 16.70 1.77 -9.97
N GLY A 118 16.13 0.67 -10.46
CA GLY A 118 16.66 -0.06 -11.61
C GLY A 118 17.84 -0.96 -11.27
N PHE A 119 17.95 -1.45 -10.03
CA PHE A 119 19.00 -2.44 -9.71
C PHE A 119 18.74 -3.78 -10.39
N SER A 120 17.46 -4.17 -10.50
CA SER A 120 17.01 -5.32 -11.29
C SER A 120 16.46 -4.82 -12.62
N HIS A 121 17.16 -5.15 -13.71
CA HIS A 121 16.66 -4.90 -15.06
C HIS A 121 15.80 -6.07 -15.52
N ALA A 122 14.89 -5.83 -16.47
CA ALA A 122 14.17 -6.91 -17.14
C ALA A 122 15.17 -7.98 -17.64
N PRO A 123 14.77 -9.27 -17.71
CA PRO A 123 15.65 -10.38 -18.09
C PRO A 123 16.44 -10.15 -19.39
N ASP A 124 15.92 -9.30 -20.26
CA ASP A 124 16.40 -9.03 -21.61
C ASP A 124 17.52 -7.97 -21.68
N HIS A 125 17.80 -7.25 -20.59
CA HIS A 125 18.86 -6.23 -20.53
C HIS A 125 20.00 -6.65 -19.59
N LEU A 126 21.10 -7.14 -20.17
CA LEU A 126 22.33 -7.58 -19.48
C LEU A 126 23.16 -6.45 -18.84
N SER A 127 22.61 -5.24 -18.70
CA SER A 127 23.29 -4.12 -18.03
C SER A 127 23.18 -4.28 -16.52
N TYR A 128 24.29 -4.66 -15.87
CA TYR A 128 24.39 -4.70 -14.41
C TYR A 128 24.73 -3.32 -13.83
N GLY A 129 23.96 -2.84 -12.86
CA GLY A 129 24.20 -1.58 -12.13
C GLY A 129 23.08 -0.55 -12.28
N VAL A 130 23.11 0.53 -11.48
CA VAL A 130 22.09 1.59 -11.50
C VAL A 130 22.65 2.83 -12.18
N ASP A 131 21.96 3.33 -13.22
CA ASP A 131 22.27 4.64 -13.78
C ASP A 131 21.78 5.75 -12.83
N VAL A 132 22.70 6.26 -12.02
CA VAL A 132 22.43 7.31 -11.03
C VAL A 132 21.88 8.59 -11.68
N LYS A 133 22.14 8.84 -12.97
CA LYS A 133 21.58 10.01 -13.67
C LYS A 133 20.09 9.87 -14.00
N HIS A 134 19.57 8.65 -13.97
CA HIS A 134 18.18 8.34 -14.34
C HIS A 134 17.44 7.53 -13.26
N ILE A 135 18.03 7.40 -12.07
CA ILE A 135 17.41 6.67 -10.95
C ILE A 135 16.09 7.34 -10.56
N ARG A 136 15.06 6.53 -10.32
CA ARG A 136 13.77 7.01 -9.80
C ARG A 136 13.83 7.11 -8.28
N TRP A 137 13.76 8.34 -7.75
CA TRP A 137 13.85 8.58 -6.30
C TRP A 137 12.55 8.30 -5.54
N CYS A 138 11.40 8.56 -6.17
CA CYS A 138 10.08 8.47 -5.56
C CYS A 138 9.33 7.23 -6.05
N GLY A 139 8.78 6.46 -5.12
CA GLY A 139 7.87 5.37 -5.42
C GLY A 139 7.17 4.83 -4.19
N ILE A 140 6.54 3.65 -4.33
CA ILE A 140 5.54 3.13 -3.39
C ILE A 140 6.12 2.97 -1.97
N LEU A 141 7.28 2.30 -1.83
CA LEU A 141 7.90 2.09 -0.52
C LEU A 141 8.37 3.40 0.14
N GLN A 142 8.88 4.34 -0.64
CA GLN A 142 9.32 5.65 -0.16
C GLN A 142 8.14 6.48 0.32
N ARG A 143 7.03 6.45 -0.41
CA ARG A 143 5.79 7.09 0.01
C ARG A 143 5.22 6.48 1.29
N ILE A 144 5.20 5.15 1.39
CA ILE A 144 4.80 4.46 2.64
C ILE A 144 5.75 4.84 3.79
N ALA A 145 7.06 4.93 3.53
CA ALA A 145 8.04 5.33 4.53
C ALA A 145 7.80 6.76 5.04
N LEU A 146 7.57 7.72 4.13
CA LEU A 146 7.25 9.10 4.48
C LEU A 146 5.99 9.20 5.33
N ALA A 147 4.89 8.58 4.88
CA ALA A 147 3.63 8.61 5.59
C ALA A 147 3.72 7.94 6.96
N TYR A 148 4.38 6.78 7.04
CA TYR A 148 4.64 6.08 8.31
C TYR A 148 5.47 6.94 9.27
N LEU A 149 6.54 7.57 8.79
CA LEU A 149 7.42 8.41 9.60
C LEU A 149 6.64 9.59 10.21
N VAL A 150 5.96 10.38 9.37
CA VAL A 150 5.23 11.57 9.81
C VAL A 150 4.15 11.19 10.82
N VAL A 151 3.29 10.24 10.49
CA VAL A 151 2.16 9.86 11.36
C VAL A 151 2.64 9.23 12.66
N SER A 152 3.69 8.39 12.62
CA SER A 152 4.26 7.79 13.84
C SER A 152 4.90 8.82 14.76
N LEU A 153 5.58 9.83 14.22
CA LEU A 153 6.16 10.91 15.03
C LEU A 153 5.08 11.74 15.70
N VAL A 154 4.02 12.11 14.97
CA VAL A 154 2.86 12.82 15.53
C VAL A 154 2.20 12.01 16.66
N GLU A 155 2.02 10.70 16.48
CA GLU A 155 1.49 9.81 17.51
C GLU A 155 2.39 9.76 18.76
N ILE A 156 3.72 9.65 18.59
CA ILE A 156 4.66 9.61 19.72
C ILE A 156 4.65 10.92 20.52
N ILE A 157 4.58 12.06 19.82
CA ILE A 157 4.52 13.38 20.45
C ILE A 157 3.20 13.54 21.21
N SER A 158 2.08 13.18 20.56
CA SER A 158 0.72 13.34 21.12
C SER A 158 0.48 12.48 22.37
N ARG A 159 1.11 11.31 22.46
CA ARG A 159 1.03 10.43 23.65
C ARG A 159 1.44 11.10 24.96
N SER A 160 2.31 12.11 24.91
CA SER A 160 2.77 12.82 26.11
C SER A 160 1.67 13.56 26.85
N GLY A 161 0.68 14.08 26.12
CA GLY A 161 -0.40 14.89 26.69
C GLY A 161 -1.58 14.06 27.17
N GLN A 162 -1.69 12.81 26.72
CA GLN A 162 -2.92 12.00 26.80
C GLN A 162 -3.00 11.06 28.02
N ALA A 163 -1.92 10.88 28.78
CA ALA A 163 -1.92 10.03 29.98
C ALA A 163 -2.67 10.67 31.18
N ARG A 164 -3.41 11.77 30.98
CA ARG A 164 -4.05 12.55 32.04
C ARG A 164 -5.58 12.57 32.00
N ASP A 165 -6.21 12.15 30.90
CA ASP A 165 -7.67 12.20 30.75
C ASP A 165 -8.21 10.78 30.54
N ASP A 166 -8.87 10.22 31.56
CA ASP A 166 -9.67 8.99 31.43
C ASP A 166 -10.98 9.35 30.71
N PRO A 167 -11.21 8.90 29.46
CA PRO A 167 -12.39 9.32 28.74
C PRO A 167 -13.56 8.38 29.06
N GLU A 168 -14.68 8.94 29.52
CA GLU A 168 -15.98 8.28 29.42
C GLU A 168 -16.20 7.77 27.98
N HIS A 169 -16.79 6.57 27.85
CA HIS A 169 -16.94 5.78 26.62
C HIS A 169 -17.90 6.37 25.56
N THR A 170 -17.90 7.69 25.32
CA THR A 170 -18.72 8.32 24.29
C THR A 170 -18.01 8.42 22.94
N ASN A 171 -18.79 8.36 21.85
CA ASN A 171 -18.27 8.31 20.48
C ASN A 171 -17.45 9.55 20.06
N LEU A 172 -17.81 10.75 20.55
CA LEU A 172 -17.04 11.97 20.30
C LEU A 172 -15.73 12.06 21.10
N SER A 173 -15.58 11.21 22.12
CA SER A 173 -14.47 11.28 23.07
C SER A 173 -13.12 10.96 22.40
N ILE A 174 -13.09 9.99 21.48
CA ILE A 174 -11.86 9.57 20.78
C ILE A 174 -11.40 10.62 19.78
N VAL A 175 -12.33 11.21 19.01
CA VAL A 175 -11.99 12.28 18.05
C VAL A 175 -11.45 13.51 18.80
N LYS A 176 -12.05 13.86 19.93
CA LYS A 176 -11.56 14.94 20.81
C LYS A 176 -10.19 14.60 21.40
N LEU A 177 -10.00 13.38 21.92
CA LEU A 177 -8.73 12.93 22.50
C LEU A 177 -7.58 13.00 21.49
N TYR A 178 -7.87 12.73 20.21
CA TYR A 178 -6.90 12.71 19.12
C TYR A 178 -7.01 13.91 18.17
N TYR A 179 -7.50 15.05 18.65
CA TYR A 179 -7.72 16.23 17.81
C TYR A 179 -6.44 16.73 17.12
N TRP A 180 -5.27 16.58 17.75
CA TRP A 180 -3.97 16.96 17.16
C TRP A 180 -3.69 16.27 15.82
N HIS A 181 -4.08 15.00 15.68
CA HIS A 181 -3.90 14.27 14.41
C HIS A 181 -4.78 14.85 13.30
N TRP A 182 -6.02 15.22 13.63
CA TRP A 182 -6.95 15.87 12.71
C TRP A 182 -6.53 17.31 12.38
N LEU A 183 -5.91 18.03 13.33
CA LEU A 183 -5.31 19.33 13.07
C LEU A 183 -4.15 19.22 12.07
N VAL A 184 -3.25 18.25 12.24
CA VAL A 184 -2.19 17.98 11.26
C VAL A 184 -2.78 17.62 9.90
N ALA A 185 -3.83 16.79 9.86
CA ALA A 185 -4.52 16.47 8.61
C ALA A 185 -5.11 17.73 7.94
N ALA A 186 -5.76 18.61 8.70
CA ALA A 186 -6.28 19.88 8.18
C ALA A 186 -5.17 20.77 7.63
N CYS A 187 -4.04 20.89 8.33
CA CYS A 187 -2.87 21.62 7.84
C CYS A 187 -2.34 21.03 6.53
N ILE A 188 -2.24 19.71 6.42
CA ILE A 188 -1.80 19.03 5.18
C ILE A 188 -2.76 19.33 4.04
N VAL A 189 -4.07 19.26 4.27
CA VAL A 189 -5.09 19.59 3.25
C VAL A 189 -4.94 21.05 2.79
N ILE A 190 -4.81 22.00 3.73
CA ILE A 190 -4.66 23.42 3.40
C ILE A 190 -3.40 23.66 2.57
N VAL A 191 -2.26 23.11 3.00
CA VAL A 191 -0.99 23.23 2.26
C VAL A 191 -1.12 22.60 0.87
N TYR A 192 -1.67 21.38 0.79
CA TYR A 192 -1.86 20.70 -0.49
C TYR A 192 -2.76 21.51 -1.44
N MET A 193 -3.91 22.00 -0.98
CA MET A 193 -4.83 22.81 -1.81
C MET A 193 -4.20 24.13 -2.25
N THR A 194 -3.50 24.79 -1.34
CA THR A 194 -2.82 26.07 -1.63
C THR A 194 -1.75 25.86 -2.70
N LEU A 195 -0.95 24.79 -2.62
CA LEU A 195 0.07 24.50 -3.62
C LEU A 195 -0.55 24.02 -4.94
N LEU A 196 -1.57 23.16 -4.88
CA LEU A 196 -2.23 22.58 -6.06
C LEU A 196 -2.88 23.67 -6.94
N TYR A 197 -3.57 24.63 -6.34
CA TYR A 197 -4.26 25.69 -7.07
C TYR A 197 -3.47 27.00 -7.17
N GLY A 198 -2.58 27.25 -6.22
CA GLY A 198 -1.84 28.51 -6.11
C GLY A 198 -0.59 28.58 -6.97
N ILE A 199 0.05 27.47 -7.33
CA ILE A 199 1.30 27.50 -8.11
C ILE A 199 1.05 27.79 -9.59
N HIS A 200 1.87 28.65 -10.18
CA HIS A 200 1.91 28.87 -11.63
C HIS A 200 2.78 27.82 -12.30
N VAL A 201 2.22 27.19 -13.34
CA VAL A 201 2.91 26.19 -14.15
C VAL A 201 3.33 26.85 -15.47
N PRO A 202 4.63 27.15 -15.65
CA PRO A 202 5.14 27.69 -16.91
C PRO A 202 5.19 26.62 -17.99
N ASP A 203 5.42 27.05 -19.22
CA ASP A 203 5.73 26.20 -20.35
C ASP A 203 7.03 25.45 -20.09
N TRP A 204 7.11 24.21 -20.57
CA TRP A 204 8.26 23.34 -20.30
C TRP A 204 8.57 22.42 -21.47
N THR A 205 9.82 21.99 -21.55
CA THR A 205 10.32 21.13 -22.62
C THR A 205 10.87 19.82 -22.06
N PHE A 206 10.84 18.77 -22.87
CA PHE A 206 11.45 17.49 -22.53
C PHE A 206 11.92 16.75 -23.78
N THR A 207 12.91 15.89 -23.59
CA THR A 207 13.48 15.05 -24.65
C THR A 207 13.05 13.62 -24.46
N VAL A 208 12.57 12.98 -25.53
CA VAL A 208 12.18 11.56 -25.48
C VAL A 208 13.43 10.69 -25.58
N HIS A 209 13.71 9.92 -24.53
CA HIS A 209 14.79 8.94 -24.50
C HIS A 209 14.19 7.53 -24.53
N ASN A 210 13.81 7.07 -25.72
CA ASN A 210 13.29 5.73 -25.94
C ASN A 210 13.87 5.18 -27.27
N PRO A 211 14.84 4.25 -27.24
CA PRO A 211 15.47 3.68 -28.44
C PRO A 211 14.48 3.12 -29.46
N ASP A 212 13.36 2.58 -28.99
CA ASP A 212 12.36 1.92 -29.82
C ASP A 212 11.33 2.91 -30.42
N SER A 213 11.42 4.19 -30.06
CA SER A 213 10.53 5.24 -30.56
C SER A 213 11.17 5.97 -31.74
N ILE A 214 10.38 6.22 -32.79
CA ILE A 214 10.76 7.08 -33.93
C ILE A 214 11.14 8.51 -33.45
N TYR A 215 10.63 8.91 -32.29
CA TYR A 215 10.87 10.21 -31.68
C TYR A 215 12.06 10.22 -30.71
N ASN A 216 12.90 9.19 -30.67
CA ASN A 216 14.08 9.18 -29.81
C ASN A 216 14.99 10.39 -30.08
N GLY A 217 15.38 11.12 -29.04
CA GLY A 217 16.19 12.33 -29.14
C GLY A 217 15.42 13.59 -29.59
N THR A 218 14.13 13.50 -29.91
CA THR A 218 13.33 14.69 -30.24
C THR A 218 12.90 15.43 -28.97
N THR A 219 12.94 16.76 -29.05
CA THR A 219 12.52 17.66 -27.96
C THR A 219 11.11 18.17 -28.23
N PHE A 220 10.21 17.95 -27.28
CA PHE A 220 8.85 18.48 -27.32
C PHE A 220 8.70 19.67 -26.37
N THR A 221 7.83 20.60 -26.74
CA THR A 221 7.42 21.74 -25.90
C THR A 221 5.96 21.59 -25.52
N VAL A 222 5.66 21.80 -24.25
CA VAL A 222 4.31 21.75 -23.69
C VAL A 222 3.93 23.14 -23.20
N SER A 223 2.95 23.76 -23.88
CA SER A 223 2.42 25.07 -23.50
C SER A 223 1.35 24.93 -22.42
N CYS A 224 1.61 25.56 -21.28
CA CYS A 224 0.77 25.56 -20.09
C CYS A 224 0.36 26.99 -19.72
N GLY A 225 1.29 27.82 -19.25
CA GLY A 225 1.04 29.21 -18.84
C GLY A 225 -0.14 29.43 -17.88
N VAL A 226 -0.47 28.48 -17.01
CA VAL A 226 -1.73 28.48 -16.21
C VAL A 226 -1.51 28.30 -14.71
N ARG A 227 -2.55 28.56 -13.90
CA ARG A 227 -2.66 28.21 -12.48
C ARG A 227 -3.88 27.30 -12.26
N GLY A 228 -3.80 26.39 -11.29
CA GLY A 228 -4.94 25.59 -10.83
C GLY A 228 -5.55 24.60 -11.82
N LYS A 229 -4.84 24.28 -12.91
CA LYS A 229 -5.28 23.27 -13.88
C LYS A 229 -4.87 21.87 -13.39
N LEU A 230 -5.78 20.91 -13.47
CA LEU A 230 -5.57 19.52 -13.01
C LEU A 230 -5.32 18.54 -14.17
N ASP A 231 -5.07 19.06 -15.37
CA ASP A 231 -4.82 18.25 -16.56
C ASP A 231 -3.42 17.61 -16.54
N PRO A 232 -3.22 16.49 -17.26
CA PRO A 232 -1.97 15.74 -17.27
C PRO A 232 -0.68 16.58 -17.45
N PRO A 233 -0.61 17.51 -18.43
CA PRO A 233 0.63 18.27 -18.68
C PRO A 233 0.90 19.45 -17.74
N CYS A 234 -0.15 20.08 -17.22
CA CYS A 234 -0.10 21.46 -16.71
C CYS A 234 -0.58 21.59 -15.27
N ASN A 235 -0.37 20.55 -14.47
CA ASN A 235 -0.70 20.54 -13.05
C ASN A 235 0.51 20.86 -12.16
N ALA A 236 0.23 21.43 -10.98
CA ALA A 236 1.25 21.82 -10.00
C ALA A 236 2.02 20.63 -9.42
N VAL A 237 1.38 19.45 -9.29
CA VAL A 237 2.03 18.23 -8.76
C VAL A 237 3.22 17.85 -9.65
N GLY A 238 2.97 17.64 -10.94
CA GLY A 238 4.02 17.30 -11.90
C GLY A 238 5.05 18.41 -12.09
N TYR A 239 4.66 19.68 -11.94
CA TYR A 239 5.62 20.80 -11.97
C TYR A 239 6.62 20.73 -10.82
N ILE A 240 6.15 20.57 -9.57
CA ILE A 240 7.02 20.44 -8.39
C ILE A 240 7.99 19.27 -8.59
N ASP A 241 7.49 18.13 -9.03
CA ASP A 241 8.33 16.95 -9.23
C ASP A 241 9.42 17.19 -10.28
N ARG A 242 9.10 17.86 -11.41
CA ARG A 242 10.08 18.20 -12.44
C ARG A 242 11.14 19.20 -11.95
N VAL A 243 10.77 20.16 -11.11
CA VAL A 243 11.70 21.17 -10.59
C VAL A 243 12.60 20.60 -9.50
N VAL A 244 12.03 19.81 -8.57
CA VAL A 244 12.75 19.32 -7.39
C VAL A 244 13.53 18.05 -7.70
N LEU A 245 12.92 17.09 -8.39
CA LEU A 245 13.57 15.82 -8.72
C LEU A 245 14.39 15.92 -10.02
N GLY A 246 13.99 16.79 -10.94
CA GLY A 246 14.56 16.85 -12.29
C GLY A 246 13.90 15.84 -13.24
N ILE A 247 13.75 16.23 -14.52
CA ILE A 247 13.02 15.44 -15.53
C ILE A 247 13.58 14.02 -15.71
N ASN A 248 14.88 13.83 -15.53
CA ASN A 248 15.54 12.53 -15.71
C ASN A 248 15.17 11.50 -14.64
N HIS A 249 14.70 11.96 -13.48
CA HIS A 249 14.36 11.14 -12.32
C HIS A 249 12.85 10.88 -12.17
N VAL A 250 12.06 11.39 -13.11
CA VAL A 250 10.60 11.24 -13.15
C VAL A 250 10.24 9.95 -13.91
N TYR A 251 9.22 9.25 -13.44
CA TYR A 251 8.73 8.03 -14.10
C TYR A 251 8.33 8.25 -15.57
N LYS A 252 8.85 7.38 -16.45
CA LYS A 252 8.80 7.54 -17.92
C LYS A 252 7.56 6.90 -18.60
N LYS A 253 6.81 6.04 -17.91
CA LYS A 253 5.67 5.29 -18.48
C LYS A 253 4.34 5.60 -17.77
N PRO A 254 3.88 6.85 -17.72
CA PRO A 254 2.65 7.21 -17.00
C PRO A 254 1.39 6.57 -17.60
N ALA A 255 0.36 6.37 -16.76
CA ALA A 255 -0.89 5.69 -17.14
C ALA A 255 -1.66 6.41 -18.26
N TRP A 256 -1.51 7.73 -18.39
CA TRP A 256 -2.22 8.53 -19.39
C TRP A 256 -1.85 8.17 -20.84
N ARG A 257 -0.77 7.41 -21.06
CA ARG A 257 -0.39 6.88 -22.37
C ARG A 257 -1.51 6.02 -22.99
N LYS A 258 -2.35 5.42 -22.15
CA LYS A 258 -3.53 4.62 -22.51
C LYS A 258 -4.76 5.48 -22.84
N SER A 259 -4.70 6.80 -22.68
CA SER A 259 -5.83 7.70 -22.94
C SER A 259 -6.20 7.78 -24.41
N GLU A 260 -7.46 8.11 -24.69
CA GLU A 260 -7.98 8.30 -26.04
C GLU A 260 -7.28 9.43 -26.80
N ALA A 261 -6.71 10.40 -26.08
CA ALA A 261 -5.89 11.45 -26.70
C ALA A 261 -4.58 10.90 -27.29
N CYS A 262 -4.03 9.83 -26.69
CA CYS A 262 -2.72 9.31 -27.03
C CYS A 262 -2.74 8.13 -28.00
N THR A 263 -3.67 7.19 -27.88
CA THR A 263 -3.67 5.92 -28.65
C THR A 263 -5.04 5.58 -29.24
N MET A 264 -5.05 4.94 -30.42
CA MET A 264 -6.29 4.38 -31.01
C MET A 264 -6.76 3.11 -30.29
N LYS A 265 -5.87 2.46 -29.52
CA LYS A 265 -6.19 1.23 -28.77
C LYS A 265 -6.79 1.50 -27.39
N SER A 266 -7.06 2.77 -27.05
CA SER A 266 -7.61 3.14 -25.74
C SER A 266 -8.85 2.29 -25.41
N PRO A 267 -8.98 1.75 -24.19
CA PRO A 267 -8.19 2.01 -22.98
C PRO A 267 -6.91 1.17 -22.83
N TYR A 268 -6.48 0.45 -23.86
CA TYR A 268 -5.24 -0.33 -23.86
C TYR A 268 -4.04 0.50 -24.31
N GLU A 269 -2.84 0.12 -23.87
CA GLU A 269 -1.62 0.70 -24.42
C GLU A 269 -1.45 0.28 -25.89
N GLY A 270 -0.91 1.18 -26.70
CA GLY A 270 -0.71 0.95 -28.11
C GLY A 270 0.17 2.04 -28.71
N PRO A 271 0.48 1.93 -30.02
CA PRO A 271 1.20 2.97 -30.72
C PRO A 271 0.44 4.28 -30.64
N PHE A 272 1.17 5.37 -30.41
CA PHE A 272 0.55 6.69 -30.33
C PHE A 272 -0.02 7.13 -31.67
N LYS A 273 -1.11 7.89 -31.63
CA LYS A 273 -1.72 8.52 -32.80
C LYS A 273 -0.69 9.45 -33.46
N LYS A 274 -0.71 9.54 -34.80
CA LYS A 274 0.10 10.54 -35.52
C LYS A 274 -0.24 11.98 -35.10
N THR A 275 -1.47 12.20 -34.64
CA THR A 275 -1.99 13.48 -34.13
C THR A 275 -1.94 13.57 -32.59
N ALA A 276 -1.23 12.67 -31.91
CA ALA A 276 -1.17 12.68 -30.46
C ALA A 276 -0.51 13.97 -29.97
N PRO A 277 -1.06 14.62 -28.93
CA PRO A 277 -0.46 15.82 -28.38
C PRO A 277 0.89 15.49 -27.73
N ALA A 278 1.80 16.47 -27.73
CA ALA A 278 3.17 16.31 -27.22
C ALA A 278 3.23 15.70 -25.81
N TRP A 279 2.30 16.06 -24.92
CA TRP A 279 2.26 15.56 -23.55
C TRP A 279 2.00 14.05 -23.42
N CYS A 280 1.54 13.36 -24.47
CA CYS A 280 1.44 11.90 -24.44
C CYS A 280 2.79 11.20 -24.26
N TYR A 281 3.88 11.86 -24.67
CA TYR A 281 5.25 11.39 -24.53
C TYR A 281 5.92 11.86 -23.24
N ALA A 282 5.26 12.74 -22.47
CA ALA A 282 5.84 13.35 -21.28
C ALA A 282 5.98 12.34 -20.13
N PRO A 283 7.07 12.42 -19.35
CA PRO A 283 7.19 11.69 -18.09
C PRO A 283 6.32 12.33 -17.00
N PHE A 284 5.88 11.53 -16.03
CA PHE A 284 5.12 12.00 -14.87
C PHE A 284 5.28 11.05 -13.69
N GLU A 285 5.47 11.62 -12.50
CA GLU A 285 5.73 10.87 -11.28
C GLU A 285 4.43 10.68 -10.45
N PRO A 286 3.73 9.52 -10.55
CA PRO A 286 2.55 9.22 -9.71
C PRO A 286 2.84 9.32 -8.22
N GLU A 287 4.07 8.97 -7.84
CA GLU A 287 4.49 8.77 -6.47
C GLU A 287 5.29 9.98 -5.93
N GLY A 288 5.15 11.14 -6.56
CA GLY A 288 5.94 12.35 -6.36
C GLY A 288 5.75 13.03 -5.02
N ILE A 289 6.35 14.21 -4.85
CA ILE A 289 6.49 14.90 -3.56
C ILE A 289 5.13 15.36 -3.06
N LEU A 290 4.42 16.19 -3.85
CA LEU A 290 3.16 16.79 -3.42
C LEU A 290 2.05 15.74 -3.25
N SER A 291 2.01 14.75 -4.15
CA SER A 291 1.07 13.63 -4.06
C SER A 291 1.38 12.72 -2.87
N SER A 292 2.66 12.54 -2.50
CA SER A 292 3.05 11.82 -1.28
C SER A 292 2.69 12.56 0.01
N ILE A 293 2.71 13.90 0.02
CA ILE A 293 2.23 14.72 1.15
C ILE A 293 0.73 14.49 1.35
N SER A 294 -0.06 14.51 0.28
CA SER A 294 -1.50 14.19 0.36
C SER A 294 -1.74 12.75 0.85
N ALA A 295 -0.88 11.80 0.47
CA ALA A 295 -0.97 10.41 0.90
C ALA A 295 -0.84 10.18 2.42
N ILE A 296 -0.25 11.12 3.14
CA ILE A 296 -0.21 11.10 4.62
C ILE A 296 -1.64 11.06 5.20
N LEU A 297 -2.61 11.71 4.54
CA LEU A 297 -4.01 11.77 4.99
C LEU A 297 -4.64 10.37 5.11
N SER A 298 -4.45 9.49 4.13
CA SER A 298 -4.95 8.11 4.17
C SER A 298 -4.38 7.33 5.36
N THR A 299 -3.14 7.62 5.73
CA THR A 299 -2.48 7.01 6.89
C THR A 299 -3.01 7.57 8.21
N ILE A 300 -3.32 8.87 8.29
CA ILE A 300 -3.96 9.49 9.46
C ILE A 300 -5.39 8.94 9.65
N ILE A 301 -6.15 8.76 8.57
CA ILE A 301 -7.49 8.16 8.65
C ILE A 301 -7.37 6.72 9.18
N GLY A 302 -6.42 5.93 8.67
CA GLY A 302 -6.15 4.59 9.19
C GLY A 302 -5.71 4.60 10.66
N LEU A 303 -4.90 5.57 11.09
CA LEU A 303 -4.47 5.73 12.49
C LEU A 303 -5.69 5.85 13.42
N HIS A 304 -6.69 6.65 13.04
CA HIS A 304 -7.91 6.79 13.82
C HIS A 304 -8.63 5.44 14.03
N TYR A 305 -8.68 4.59 13.00
CA TYR A 305 -9.28 3.25 13.11
C TYR A 305 -8.49 2.36 14.07
N GLY A 306 -7.17 2.47 14.06
CA GLY A 306 -6.29 1.82 15.03
C GLY A 306 -6.53 2.32 16.46
N HIS A 307 -6.76 3.62 16.69
CA HIS A 307 -7.10 4.16 18.01
C HIS A 307 -8.43 3.62 18.52
N VAL A 308 -9.46 3.60 17.66
CA VAL A 308 -10.78 3.02 17.99
C VAL A 308 -10.64 1.56 18.42
N LEU A 309 -9.81 0.78 17.72
CA LEU A 309 -9.56 -0.63 18.07
C LEU A 309 -8.87 -0.79 19.43
N VAL A 310 -7.98 0.15 19.79
CA VAL A 310 -7.20 0.11 21.03
C VAL A 310 -8.01 0.53 22.26
N HIS A 311 -8.89 1.52 22.10
CA HIS A 311 -9.62 2.17 23.20
C HIS A 311 -11.00 1.60 23.46
N LEU A 312 -11.80 1.39 22.41
CA LEU A 312 -13.11 0.78 22.57
C LEU A 312 -12.94 -0.72 22.70
N GLN A 313 -13.58 -1.33 23.69
CA GLN A 313 -13.61 -2.80 23.85
C GLN A 313 -14.80 -3.43 23.10
N ASP A 314 -15.93 -2.72 23.06
CA ASP A 314 -17.18 -3.18 22.47
C ASP A 314 -17.16 -3.18 20.94
N HIS A 315 -17.71 -4.24 20.34
CA HIS A 315 -17.73 -4.43 18.88
C HIS A 315 -18.68 -3.47 18.17
N LEU A 316 -19.87 -3.23 18.74
CA LEU A 316 -20.89 -2.38 18.13
C LEU A 316 -20.42 -0.92 18.08
N SER A 317 -19.79 -0.45 19.15
CA SER A 317 -19.23 0.89 19.26
C SER A 317 -18.10 1.14 18.26
N ARG A 318 -17.21 0.15 18.08
CA ARG A 318 -16.15 0.19 17.04
C ARG A 318 -16.76 0.32 15.64
N LEU A 319 -17.71 -0.55 15.30
CA LEU A 319 -18.36 -0.57 14.00
C LEU A 319 -19.14 0.71 13.71
N LYS A 320 -19.86 1.25 14.70
CA LYS A 320 -20.60 2.50 14.54
C LYS A 320 -19.68 3.66 14.14
N GLN A 321 -18.52 3.80 14.77
CA GLN A 321 -17.57 4.86 14.43
C GLN A 321 -16.92 4.64 13.06
N TRP A 322 -16.46 3.42 12.78
CA TRP A 322 -15.85 3.08 11.50
C TRP A 322 -16.83 3.29 10.34
N ILE A 323 -18.03 2.73 10.41
CA ILE A 323 -19.00 2.86 9.31
C ILE A 323 -19.44 4.32 9.15
N LEU A 324 -19.68 5.06 10.23
CA LEU A 324 -20.06 6.47 10.15
C LEU A 324 -18.99 7.32 9.47
N ILE A 325 -17.73 7.19 9.87
CA ILE A 325 -16.61 7.93 9.27
C ILE A 325 -16.37 7.49 7.83
N GLY A 326 -16.45 6.18 7.55
CA GLY A 326 -16.31 5.63 6.21
C GLY A 326 -17.35 6.18 5.23
N LEU A 327 -18.62 6.21 5.65
CA LEU A 327 -19.71 6.79 4.85
C LEU A 327 -19.59 8.31 4.71
N ALA A 328 -19.18 9.03 5.75
CA ALA A 328 -18.92 10.46 5.68
C ALA A 328 -17.79 10.80 4.68
N LEU A 329 -16.72 10.00 4.66
CA LEU A 329 -15.63 10.17 3.69
C LEU A 329 -16.08 9.83 2.26
N LEU A 330 -16.82 8.74 2.06
CA LEU A 330 -17.36 8.39 0.72
C LEU A 330 -18.27 9.49 0.17
N THR A 331 -19.21 9.95 0.99
CA THR A 331 -20.14 11.03 0.60
C THR A 331 -19.39 12.31 0.26
N LEU A 332 -18.44 12.74 1.09
CA LEU A 332 -17.59 13.90 0.81
C LEU A 332 -16.81 13.74 -0.50
N GLY A 333 -16.16 12.59 -0.70
CA GLY A 333 -15.36 12.32 -1.89
C GLY A 333 -16.18 12.31 -3.18
N PHE A 334 -17.37 11.70 -3.16
CA PHE A 334 -18.28 11.72 -4.30
C PHE A 334 -18.88 13.09 -4.55
N VAL A 335 -19.26 13.85 -3.51
CA VAL A 335 -19.73 15.23 -3.68
C VAL A 335 -18.66 16.08 -4.35
N LEU A 336 -17.41 16.00 -3.90
CA LEU A 336 -16.30 16.74 -4.53
C LEU A 336 -16.09 16.37 -6.00
N HIS A 337 -16.28 15.08 -6.35
CA HIS A 337 -16.12 14.60 -7.71
C HIS A 337 -17.26 15.01 -8.63
N PHE A 338 -18.51 14.75 -8.23
CA PHE A 338 -19.70 14.99 -9.06
C PHE A 338 -20.08 16.47 -9.14
N THR A 339 -19.64 17.30 -8.19
CA THR A 339 -19.75 18.77 -8.30
C THR A 339 -18.67 19.38 -9.21
N HIS A 340 -17.78 18.55 -9.79
CA HIS A 340 -16.62 18.97 -10.59
C HIS A 340 -15.62 19.87 -9.84
N ALA A 341 -15.70 19.93 -8.50
CA ALA A 341 -14.78 20.71 -7.69
C ALA A 341 -13.38 20.07 -7.71
N ILE A 342 -13.28 18.76 -7.48
CA ILE A 342 -12.02 18.02 -7.50
C ILE A 342 -12.24 16.63 -8.12
N PRO A 343 -11.68 16.32 -9.29
CA PRO A 343 -11.85 15.02 -9.93
C PRO A 343 -11.19 13.91 -9.10
N LEU A 344 -11.77 12.71 -9.13
CA LEU A 344 -11.10 11.51 -8.62
C LEU A 344 -9.87 11.24 -9.48
N ASN A 345 -8.69 11.46 -8.90
CA ASN A 345 -7.43 11.33 -9.60
C ASN A 345 -6.36 10.76 -8.67
N LYS A 346 -5.88 9.55 -9.00
CA LYS A 346 -4.80 8.85 -8.29
C LYS A 346 -3.45 9.55 -8.45
N GLN A 347 -3.14 9.97 -9.68
CA GLN A 347 -1.83 10.53 -10.05
C GLN A 347 -1.53 11.81 -9.26
N LEU A 348 -2.55 12.64 -9.04
CA LEU A 348 -2.47 13.84 -8.20
C LEU A 348 -2.63 13.55 -6.70
N TYR A 349 -3.03 12.33 -6.33
CA TYR A 349 -3.52 11.96 -5.01
C TYR A 349 -4.53 12.98 -4.46
N SER A 350 -5.52 13.30 -5.29
CA SER A 350 -6.53 14.32 -5.05
C SER A 350 -7.31 14.08 -3.75
N LEU A 351 -7.84 15.14 -3.13
CA LEU A 351 -8.61 15.02 -1.89
C LEU A 351 -9.87 14.17 -2.06
N SER A 352 -10.59 14.31 -3.18
CA SER A 352 -11.74 13.45 -3.48
C SER A 352 -11.34 11.98 -3.54
N TYR A 353 -10.18 11.67 -4.14
CA TYR A 353 -9.62 10.32 -4.20
C TYR A 353 -9.23 9.79 -2.81
N VAL A 354 -8.58 10.60 -1.96
CA VAL A 354 -8.27 10.24 -0.56
C VAL A 354 -9.55 9.84 0.18
N CYS A 355 -10.59 10.66 0.06
CA CYS A 355 -11.88 10.46 0.73
C CYS A 355 -12.58 9.19 0.23
N VAL A 356 -12.71 8.99 -1.08
CA VAL A 356 -13.36 7.80 -1.64
C VAL A 356 -12.60 6.52 -1.28
N THR A 357 -11.28 6.50 -1.46
CA THR A 357 -10.49 5.28 -1.22
C THR A 357 -10.36 4.95 0.26
N SER A 358 -10.21 5.95 1.14
CA SER A 358 -10.20 5.71 2.59
C SER A 358 -11.57 5.29 3.11
N GLY A 359 -12.66 5.83 2.55
CA GLY A 359 -14.01 5.41 2.87
C GLY A 359 -14.33 3.99 2.38
N ALA A 360 -13.83 3.58 1.21
CA ALA A 360 -13.90 2.19 0.76
C ALA A 360 -13.09 1.26 1.67
N ALA A 361 -11.86 1.64 2.04
CA ALA A 361 -11.01 0.87 2.97
C ALA A 361 -11.73 0.64 4.32
N ALA A 362 -12.40 1.67 4.83
CA ALA A 362 -13.19 1.61 6.05
C ALA A 362 -14.31 0.57 5.99
N LEU A 363 -15.08 0.54 4.90
CA LEU A 363 -16.18 -0.41 4.72
C LEU A 363 -15.65 -1.84 4.55
N VAL A 364 -14.62 -2.03 3.72
CA VAL A 364 -13.98 -3.34 3.50
C VAL A 364 -13.40 -3.89 4.80
N PHE A 365 -12.66 -3.08 5.56
CA PHE A 365 -12.14 -3.49 6.85
C PHE A 365 -13.26 -3.84 7.84
N SER A 366 -14.32 -3.02 7.91
CA SER A 366 -15.47 -3.27 8.79
C SER A 366 -16.17 -4.59 8.43
N ALA A 367 -16.31 -4.91 7.14
CA ALA A 367 -16.87 -6.17 6.68
C ALA A 367 -16.01 -7.37 7.13
N PHE A 368 -14.69 -7.33 6.92
CA PHE A 368 -13.80 -8.39 7.41
C PHE A 368 -13.81 -8.52 8.93
N TYR A 369 -13.90 -7.41 9.66
CA TYR A 369 -14.01 -7.41 11.11
C TYR A 369 -15.27 -8.16 11.57
N VAL A 370 -16.43 -7.88 10.97
CA VAL A 370 -17.67 -8.61 11.26
C VAL A 370 -17.53 -10.10 10.92
N MET A 371 -17.07 -10.43 9.71
CA MET A 371 -16.98 -11.83 9.27
C MET A 371 -16.00 -12.66 10.11
N VAL A 372 -14.86 -12.09 10.49
CA VAL A 372 -13.75 -12.87 11.07
C VAL A 372 -13.69 -12.76 12.58
N ASP A 373 -13.83 -11.55 13.12
CA ASP A 373 -13.64 -11.30 14.55
C ASP A 373 -14.97 -11.42 15.34
N ILE A 374 -16.13 -11.21 14.69
CA ILE A 374 -17.46 -11.39 15.32
C ILE A 374 -18.07 -12.75 14.95
N LEU A 375 -18.24 -13.04 13.65
CA LEU A 375 -18.88 -14.28 13.16
C LEU A 375 -17.94 -15.50 13.19
N GLY A 376 -16.64 -15.30 13.39
CA GLY A 376 -15.68 -16.40 13.56
C GLY A 376 -15.32 -17.15 12.27
N LEU A 377 -15.61 -16.61 11.07
CA LEU A 377 -15.34 -17.23 9.76
C LEU A 377 -13.84 -17.24 9.37
N LYS A 378 -12.97 -17.58 10.31
CA LYS A 378 -11.50 -17.53 10.14
C LYS A 378 -10.99 -18.50 9.08
N LEU A 379 -11.64 -19.67 8.94
CA LEU A 379 -11.19 -20.74 8.05
C LEU A 379 -11.26 -20.32 6.57
N LEU A 380 -12.30 -19.59 6.18
CA LEU A 380 -12.51 -19.14 4.80
C LEU A 380 -11.39 -18.22 4.31
N PHE A 381 -10.82 -17.43 5.22
CA PHE A 381 -9.82 -16.41 4.90
C PHE A 381 -8.40 -16.79 5.30
N VAL A 382 -8.13 -18.07 5.60
CA VAL A 382 -6.78 -18.54 5.93
C VAL A 382 -5.74 -18.19 4.85
N PRO A 383 -5.99 -18.40 3.54
CA PRO A 383 -5.05 -18.03 2.50
C PRO A 383 -4.66 -16.54 2.56
N LEU A 384 -5.67 -15.65 2.63
CA LEU A 384 -5.44 -14.21 2.74
C LEU A 384 -4.73 -13.84 4.04
N LYS A 385 -5.10 -14.47 5.16
CA LYS A 385 -4.44 -14.23 6.45
C LYS A 385 -2.94 -14.54 6.36
N TRP A 386 -2.55 -15.67 5.74
CA TRP A 386 -1.14 -16.04 5.58
C TRP A 386 -0.39 -15.05 4.72
N ILE A 387 -0.93 -14.70 3.54
CA ILE A 387 -0.36 -13.66 2.67
C ILE A 387 -0.16 -12.38 3.47
N GLY A 388 -1.18 -11.95 4.20
CA GLY A 388 -1.13 -10.74 5.02
C GLY A 388 -0.03 -10.78 6.08
N MET A 389 0.09 -11.89 6.81
CA MET A 389 1.13 -12.04 7.84
C MET A 389 2.55 -11.90 7.29
N ASN A 390 2.76 -12.22 6.00
CA ASN A 390 4.02 -12.14 5.26
C ASN A 390 3.99 -11.12 4.10
N ALA A 391 3.15 -10.08 4.20
CA ALA A 391 2.86 -9.17 3.09
C ALA A 391 4.09 -8.50 2.46
N MET A 392 5.09 -8.11 3.25
CA MET A 392 6.30 -7.46 2.71
C MET A 392 7.13 -8.42 1.85
N PHE A 393 7.18 -9.71 2.22
CA PHE A 393 7.87 -10.71 1.42
C PHE A 393 7.19 -10.92 0.08
N VAL A 394 5.87 -11.12 0.12
CA VAL A 394 5.09 -11.31 -1.10
C VAL A 394 5.15 -10.06 -1.97
N PHE A 395 5.05 -8.86 -1.38
CA PHE A 395 5.20 -7.59 -2.11
C PHE A 395 6.52 -7.52 -2.87
N VAL A 396 7.65 -7.71 -2.20
CA VAL A 396 8.97 -7.58 -2.83
C VAL A 396 9.20 -8.67 -3.89
N MET A 397 8.76 -9.89 -3.64
CA MET A 397 9.02 -11.00 -4.57
C MET A 397 8.07 -11.05 -5.76
N ALA A 398 6.81 -10.65 -5.57
CA ALA A 398 5.78 -10.67 -6.61
C ALA A 398 5.77 -9.38 -7.44
N ALA A 399 5.66 -8.20 -6.80
CA ALA A 399 5.47 -6.93 -7.51
C ALA A 399 6.68 -6.54 -8.38
N GLU A 400 7.89 -6.88 -7.91
CA GLU A 400 9.13 -6.53 -8.62
C GLU A 400 9.51 -7.60 -9.66
N GLY A 401 8.63 -8.58 -9.89
CA GLY A 401 8.86 -9.63 -10.88
C GLY A 401 10.08 -10.50 -10.60
N ILE A 402 10.71 -10.42 -9.42
CA ILE A 402 11.93 -11.17 -9.09
C ILE A 402 11.65 -12.66 -9.20
N PHE A 403 10.53 -13.11 -8.64
CA PHE A 403 10.15 -14.51 -8.71
C PHE A 403 9.72 -14.93 -10.12
N ALA A 404 8.91 -14.11 -10.79
CA ALA A 404 8.48 -14.37 -12.16
C ALA A 404 9.67 -14.42 -13.14
N GLY A 405 10.63 -13.52 -13.00
CA GLY A 405 11.86 -13.46 -13.79
C GLY A 405 12.78 -14.63 -13.51
N PHE A 406 12.89 -15.08 -12.26
CA PHE A 406 13.55 -16.33 -11.90
C PHE A 406 12.89 -17.47 -12.68
N ILE A 407 11.59 -17.72 -12.51
CA ILE A 407 10.87 -18.85 -13.15
C ILE A 407 10.90 -18.79 -14.68
N ASN A 408 10.68 -17.62 -15.28
CA ASN A 408 10.75 -17.45 -16.73
C ASN A 408 12.18 -17.58 -17.29
N GLY A 409 13.21 -17.53 -16.44
CA GLY A 409 14.60 -17.81 -16.83
C GLY A 409 14.83 -19.25 -17.29
N TRP A 410 13.97 -20.21 -16.91
CA TRP A 410 14.00 -21.57 -17.46
C TRP A 410 13.03 -21.69 -18.63
N TYR A 411 13.61 -21.88 -19.81
CA TYR A 411 12.87 -22.09 -21.06
C TYR A 411 13.33 -23.36 -21.77
N TYR A 412 12.46 -23.90 -22.63
CA TYR A 412 12.75 -25.08 -23.44
C TYR A 412 12.96 -24.67 -24.90
N ASP A 413 14.19 -24.86 -25.40
CA ASP A 413 14.71 -24.50 -26.73
C ASP A 413 14.70 -22.99 -27.05
N ASN A 414 13.57 -22.31 -26.86
CA ASN A 414 13.36 -20.90 -27.19
C ASN A 414 12.99 -20.09 -25.93
N PRO A 415 13.57 -18.90 -25.70
CA PRO A 415 13.22 -18.01 -24.58
C PRO A 415 11.73 -17.67 -24.45
N GLN A 416 10.95 -17.78 -25.54
CA GLN A 416 9.50 -17.59 -25.51
C GLN A 416 8.71 -18.82 -25.00
N ASN A 417 9.38 -19.95 -24.82
CA ASN A 417 8.76 -21.21 -24.40
C ASN A 417 9.13 -21.54 -22.95
N THR A 418 8.61 -20.72 -22.03
CA THR A 418 8.79 -20.92 -20.59
C THR A 418 7.71 -21.84 -20.03
N LEU A 419 7.97 -22.46 -18.86
CA LEU A 419 6.96 -23.26 -18.16
C LEU A 419 5.70 -22.44 -17.85
N ILE A 420 5.86 -21.16 -17.49
CA ILE A 420 4.74 -20.24 -17.23
C ILE A 420 3.91 -20.05 -18.49
N TYR A 421 4.55 -19.73 -19.63
CA TYR A 421 3.85 -19.59 -20.90
C TYR A 421 3.11 -20.88 -21.27
N TRP A 422 3.75 -22.04 -21.09
CA TRP A 422 3.12 -23.32 -21.36
C TRP A 422 1.86 -23.54 -20.52
N ILE A 423 1.92 -23.28 -19.21
CA ILE A 423 0.77 -23.39 -18.29
C ILE A 423 -0.33 -22.41 -18.71
N GLN A 424 0.01 -21.14 -18.93
CA GLN A 424 -0.94 -20.11 -19.35
C GLN A 424 -1.66 -20.52 -20.64
N GLU A 425 -0.92 -20.90 -21.66
CA GLU A 425 -1.46 -21.25 -22.98
C GLU A 425 -2.30 -22.54 -22.94
N HIS A 426 -1.76 -23.62 -22.38
CA HIS A 426 -2.37 -24.95 -22.49
C HIS A 426 -3.43 -25.24 -21.42
N VAL A 427 -3.24 -24.75 -20.19
CA VAL A 427 -4.15 -25.03 -19.06
C VAL A 427 -5.26 -24.00 -18.97
N PHE A 428 -4.96 -22.72 -19.25
CA PHE A 428 -5.92 -21.64 -19.05
C PHE A 428 -6.47 -21.06 -20.34
N ILE A 429 -5.64 -20.68 -21.31
CA ILE A 429 -6.11 -19.99 -22.51
C ILE A 429 -6.87 -20.94 -23.43
N ARG A 430 -6.32 -22.12 -23.74
CA ARG A 430 -6.96 -23.11 -24.63
C ARG A 430 -8.21 -23.73 -24.03
N VAL A 431 -8.20 -24.07 -22.74
CA VAL A 431 -9.38 -24.65 -22.06
C VAL A 431 -10.57 -23.70 -22.08
N TRP A 432 -10.32 -22.41 -21.80
CA TRP A 432 -11.37 -21.39 -21.73
C TRP A 432 -11.62 -20.65 -23.05
N HIS A 433 -10.88 -20.99 -24.11
CA HIS A 433 -10.97 -20.39 -25.45
C HIS A 433 -10.90 -18.85 -25.45
N SER A 434 -10.21 -18.27 -24.47
CA SER A 434 -10.16 -16.82 -24.28
C SER A 434 -8.89 -16.42 -23.54
N THR A 435 -8.05 -15.61 -24.18
CA THR A 435 -6.83 -15.08 -23.56
C THR A 435 -7.14 -14.24 -22.32
N LYS A 436 -8.19 -13.42 -22.37
CA LYS A 436 -8.56 -12.53 -21.25
C LYS A 436 -9.01 -13.32 -20.02
N LEU A 437 -9.87 -14.31 -20.22
CA LEU A 437 -10.37 -15.15 -19.13
C LEU A 437 -9.28 -16.10 -18.63
N GLY A 438 -8.52 -16.70 -19.55
CA GLY A 438 -7.41 -17.59 -19.22
C GLY A 438 -6.36 -16.92 -18.33
N MET A 439 -5.90 -15.71 -18.71
CA MET A 439 -4.95 -14.95 -17.89
C MET A 439 -5.53 -14.59 -16.52
N LEU A 440 -6.79 -14.14 -16.45
CA LEU A 440 -7.44 -13.81 -15.18
C LEU A 440 -7.48 -15.03 -14.23
N LEU A 441 -7.86 -16.20 -14.76
CA LEU A 441 -7.95 -17.43 -13.98
C LEU A 441 -6.56 -17.93 -13.56
N TYR A 442 -5.55 -17.79 -14.42
CA TYR A 442 -4.17 -18.12 -14.10
C TYR A 442 -3.68 -17.29 -12.89
N VAL A 443 -3.88 -15.97 -12.90
CA VAL A 443 -3.45 -15.10 -11.78
C VAL A 443 -4.19 -15.47 -10.48
N ILE A 444 -5.50 -15.72 -10.55
CA ILE A 444 -6.31 -16.06 -9.36
C ILE A 444 -5.94 -17.44 -8.79
N PHE A 445 -5.88 -18.46 -9.63
CA PHE A 445 -5.78 -19.85 -9.18
C PHE A 445 -4.34 -20.37 -9.10
N VAL A 446 -3.42 -19.79 -9.86
CA VAL A 446 -2.00 -20.17 -9.81
C VAL A 446 -1.25 -19.18 -8.94
N GLU A 447 -1.19 -17.91 -9.29
CA GLU A 447 -0.26 -16.97 -8.64
C GLU A 447 -0.68 -16.59 -7.22
N ILE A 448 -1.93 -16.18 -7.01
CA ILE A 448 -2.40 -15.83 -5.67
C ILE A 448 -2.40 -17.06 -4.76
N LEU A 449 -2.80 -18.22 -5.26
CA LEU A 449 -2.77 -19.47 -4.50
C LEU A 449 -1.33 -19.89 -4.16
N PHE A 450 -0.42 -19.77 -5.12
CA PHE A 450 0.99 -20.05 -4.93
C PHE A 450 1.58 -19.19 -3.80
N TRP A 451 1.33 -17.88 -3.82
CA TRP A 451 1.76 -16.99 -2.73
C TRP A 451 1.08 -17.29 -1.41
N ALA A 452 -0.19 -17.73 -1.41
CA ALA A 452 -0.85 -18.21 -0.20
C ALA A 452 -0.18 -19.46 0.38
N VAL A 453 0.20 -20.43 -0.45
CA VAL A 453 0.89 -21.66 -0.04
C VAL A 453 2.26 -21.31 0.53
N ILE A 454 3.07 -20.51 -0.17
CA ILE A 454 4.39 -20.07 0.33
C ILE A 454 4.26 -19.32 1.65
N ALA A 455 3.33 -18.36 1.73
CA ALA A 455 3.12 -17.61 2.96
C ALA A 455 2.65 -18.51 4.11
N GLY A 456 1.89 -19.57 3.81
CA GLY A 456 1.48 -20.62 4.74
C GLY A 456 2.67 -21.45 5.24
N ILE A 457 3.58 -21.87 4.35
CA ILE A 457 4.81 -22.58 4.71
C ILE A 457 5.68 -21.69 5.61
N LEU A 458 5.91 -20.42 5.24
CA LEU A 458 6.65 -19.47 6.07
C LEU A 458 6.00 -19.28 7.44
N HIS A 459 4.66 -19.25 7.49
CA HIS A 459 3.92 -19.17 8.74
C HIS A 459 4.12 -20.42 9.63
N GLN A 460 4.08 -21.62 9.05
CA GLN A 460 4.37 -22.88 9.77
C GLN A 460 5.80 -22.92 10.30
N LEU A 461 6.76 -22.40 9.53
CA LEU A 461 8.16 -22.26 9.94
C LEU A 461 8.40 -21.12 10.94
N GLY A 462 7.39 -20.28 11.24
CA GLY A 462 7.52 -19.14 12.14
C GLY A 462 8.34 -17.97 11.57
N ILE A 463 8.60 -17.96 10.27
CA ILE A 463 9.40 -16.94 9.58
C ILE A 463 8.48 -15.78 9.17
N TYR A 464 8.83 -14.56 9.59
CA TYR A 464 8.11 -13.35 9.21
C TYR A 464 9.09 -12.25 8.80
N TRP A 465 9.10 -11.92 7.51
CA TRP A 465 9.92 -10.80 7.04
C TRP A 465 9.25 -9.47 7.37
N LYS A 466 9.94 -8.65 8.17
CA LYS A 466 9.51 -7.32 8.57
C LYS A 466 10.58 -6.32 8.20
N LEU A 467 10.19 -5.32 7.43
CA LEU A 467 10.97 -4.11 7.16
C LEU A 467 10.74 -3.10 8.28
#